data_AF-A0A927ANN6-F1
#
_entry.id   AF-A0A927ANN6-F1
#
_cell.length_a   1.000
_cell.length_b   1.000
_cell.length_c   1.000
_cell.angle_alpha   90.00
_cell.angle_beta   90.00
_cell.angle_gamma   90.00
#
_symmetry.space_group_name_H-M   'P 1'
#
loop_
_entity.id
_entity.type
_entity.pdbx_description
1 polymer ?
#
loop_
_entity_poly.entity_id
_entity_poly.type
_entity_poly.pdbx_seq_one_letter_code
_entity_poly.pdbx_strand_id
1 'polypeptide(L)'
;MVIHPTFTNDAEKAKLIEMTKDAIVVAPASIDWEVGNAFSAMLKRSRIDLQQAIEAIEVYQEIPLEIVEIDLKEAVRLAAKFNIYAYDAYILQCAIEHRLPLISLDKNLVEIAKREGIQVIEVEPS
;
A
#
# COMPACT_ATOMS: atom_id res chain seq x y z
N MET A 1 4.66 1.17 10.44
CA MET A 1 4.82 0.23 9.30
C MET A 1 4.28 0.91 8.05
N VAL A 2 4.78 0.57 6.86
CA VAL A 2 4.25 1.08 5.59
C VAL A 2 3.35 0.04 4.94
N ILE A 3 2.23 0.48 4.36
CA ILE A 3 1.28 -0.41 3.67
C ILE A 3 1.18 -0.06 2.20
N HIS A 4 1.12 -1.08 1.37
CA HIS A 4 0.73 -0.97 -0.03
C HIS A 4 -0.73 -1.44 -0.23
N PRO A 5 -1.65 -0.58 -0.67
CA PRO A 5 -3.06 -0.92 -0.83
C PRO A 5 -3.33 -1.62 -2.16
N THR A 6 -2.80 -2.83 -2.34
CA THR A 6 -3.22 -3.69 -3.47
C THR A 6 -4.42 -4.54 -3.08
N PHE A 7 -5.58 -4.25 -3.68
CA PHE A 7 -6.82 -5.00 -3.49
C PHE A 7 -6.90 -6.19 -4.46
N THR A 8 -6.38 -7.36 -4.06
CA THR A 8 -6.38 -8.60 -4.85
C THR A 8 -7.60 -9.49 -4.58
N ASN A 9 -7.97 -9.72 -3.31
CA ASN A 9 -9.15 -10.49 -2.90
C ASN A 9 -9.66 -10.11 -1.49
N ASP A 10 -10.90 -10.46 -1.12
CA ASP A 10 -11.53 -9.95 0.11
C ASP A 10 -11.01 -10.56 1.42
N ALA A 11 -10.49 -11.80 1.38
CA ALA A 11 -9.95 -12.47 2.56
C ALA A 11 -8.59 -11.90 2.99
N GLU A 12 -7.68 -11.66 2.04
CA GLU A 12 -6.37 -11.06 2.30
C GLU A 12 -6.52 -9.60 2.77
N LYS A 13 -7.53 -8.89 2.28
CA LYS A 13 -7.88 -7.51 2.70
C LYS A 13 -8.29 -7.44 4.16
N ALA A 14 -9.19 -8.32 4.60
CA ALA A 14 -9.68 -8.34 5.98
C ALA A 14 -8.52 -8.51 6.97
N LYS A 15 -7.53 -9.35 6.62
CA LYS A 15 -6.34 -9.61 7.43
C LYS A 15 -5.39 -8.41 7.46
N LEU A 16 -5.19 -7.74 6.33
CA LEU A 16 -4.42 -6.50 6.25
C LEU A 16 -5.00 -5.43 7.19
N ILE A 17 -6.33 -5.26 7.15
CA ILE A 17 -7.05 -4.34 8.03
C ILE A 17 -6.90 -4.75 9.50
N GLU A 18 -7.03 -6.04 9.82
CA GLU A 18 -6.85 -6.57 11.17
C GLU A 18 -5.44 -6.30 11.72
N MET A 19 -4.40 -6.52 10.91
CA MET A 19 -3.01 -6.26 11.30
C MET A 19 -2.71 -4.76 11.51
N THR A 20 -3.49 -3.88 10.90
CA THR A 20 -3.31 -2.43 10.99
C THR A 20 -4.11 -1.77 12.11
N LYS A 21 -5.08 -2.46 12.72
CA LYS A 21 -5.98 -1.89 13.74
C LYS A 21 -5.26 -1.38 14.99
N ASP A 22 -4.19 -2.06 15.39
CA ASP A 22 -3.41 -1.71 16.60
C ASP A 22 -2.02 -1.14 16.28
N ALA A 23 -1.77 -0.81 15.00
CA ALA A 23 -0.46 -0.36 14.53
C ALA A 23 -0.48 1.10 14.06
N ILE A 24 0.61 1.82 14.32
CA ILE A 24 0.85 3.10 13.65
C ILE A 24 1.25 2.81 12.21
N VAL A 25 0.37 3.24 11.30
CA VAL A 25 0.55 3.11 9.87
C VAL A 25 1.13 4.41 9.33
N VAL A 26 2.21 4.31 8.57
CA VAL A 26 2.84 5.42 7.87
C VAL A 26 2.71 5.20 6.37
N ALA A 27 2.32 6.22 5.62
CA ALA A 27 2.15 6.08 4.17
C ALA A 27 2.58 7.37 3.45
N PRO A 28 3.05 7.27 2.18
CA PRO A 28 3.29 8.46 1.38
C PRO A 28 1.98 9.18 1.07
N ALA A 29 2.06 10.48 0.77
CA ALA A 29 0.89 11.28 0.36
C ALA A 29 0.13 10.74 -0.87
N SER A 30 0.73 9.82 -1.65
CA SER A 30 0.07 9.15 -2.78
C SER A 30 -0.98 8.11 -2.38
N ILE A 31 -1.06 7.73 -1.10
CA ILE A 31 -1.90 6.61 -0.64
C ILE A 31 -3.37 6.78 -1.00
N ASP A 32 -3.92 7.99 -0.89
CA ASP A 32 -5.31 8.26 -1.25
C ASP A 32 -5.58 8.04 -2.74
N TRP A 33 -4.58 8.32 -3.59
CA TRP A 33 -4.69 8.14 -5.04
C TRP A 33 -4.59 6.66 -5.42
N GLU A 34 -3.79 5.89 -4.69
CA GLU A 34 -3.71 4.44 -4.85
C GLU A 34 -5.02 3.77 -4.43
N VAL A 35 -5.56 4.15 -3.28
CA VAL A 35 -6.87 3.67 -2.78
C VAL A 35 -7.98 4.01 -3.77
N GLY A 36 -8.05 5.26 -4.23
CA GLY A 36 -9.03 5.69 -5.23
C GLY A 36 -8.89 4.93 -6.55
N ASN A 37 -7.66 4.73 -7.05
CA ASN A 37 -7.42 3.95 -8.26
C ASN A 37 -7.86 2.49 -8.08
N ALA A 38 -7.59 1.90 -6.92
CA ALA A 38 -7.93 0.51 -6.66
C ALA A 38 -9.45 0.29 -6.55
N PHE A 39 -10.21 1.20 -5.91
CA PHE A 39 -11.67 1.18 -5.96
C PHE A 39 -12.21 1.38 -7.38
N SER A 40 -11.62 2.30 -8.15
CA SER A 40 -12.01 2.52 -9.55
C SER A 40 -11.82 1.26 -10.41
N ALA A 41 -10.76 0.49 -10.17
CA ALA A 41 -10.48 -0.76 -10.85
C ALA A 41 -11.50 -1.84 -10.47
N MET A 42 -11.90 -1.92 -9.19
CA MET A 42 -12.93 -2.86 -8.73
C MET A 42 -14.30 -2.56 -9.33
N LEU A 43 -14.70 -1.28 -9.39
CA LEU A 43 -15.92 -0.83 -10.06
C LEU A 43 -15.91 -1.16 -11.56
N LYS A 44 -14.80 -0.85 -12.26
CA LYS A 44 -14.63 -1.18 -13.68
C LYS A 44 -14.73 -2.67 -13.98
N ARG A 45 -14.36 -3.52 -13.02
CA ARG A 45 -14.42 -4.98 -13.12
C ARG A 45 -15.74 -5.55 -12.59
N SER A 46 -16.71 -4.70 -12.24
CA SER A 46 -18.00 -5.09 -11.66
C SER A 46 -17.87 -6.01 -10.44
N ARG A 47 -16.83 -5.81 -9.63
CA ARG A 47 -16.60 -6.57 -8.39
C ARG A 47 -17.35 -6.00 -7.20
N ILE A 48 -17.64 -4.71 -7.24
CA ILE A 48 -18.42 -3.96 -6.25
C ILE A 48 -19.30 -2.96 -6.99
N ASP A 49 -20.35 -2.47 -6.32
CA ASP A 49 -21.11 -1.31 -6.75
C ASP A 49 -20.59 0.00 -6.11
N LEU A 50 -21.17 1.13 -6.53
CA LEU A 50 -20.76 2.46 -6.06
C LEU A 50 -21.02 2.66 -4.57
N GLN A 51 -22.12 2.12 -4.05
CA GLN A 51 -22.50 2.26 -2.64
C GLN A 51 -21.47 1.54 -1.76
N GLN A 52 -21.13 0.29 -2.12
CA GLN A 52 -20.09 -0.50 -1.47
C GLN A 52 -18.72 0.18 -1.52
N ALA A 53 -18.38 0.84 -2.63
CA ALA A 53 -17.12 1.58 -2.74
C ALA A 53 -17.07 2.79 -1.78
N ILE A 54 -18.16 3.55 -1.68
CA ILE A 54 -18.25 4.72 -0.78
C ILE A 54 -18.16 4.28 0.68
N GLU A 55 -18.94 3.26 1.08
CA GLU A 55 -18.90 2.72 2.45
C GLU A 55 -17.50 2.22 2.84
N ALA A 56 -16.80 1.56 1.91
CA ALA A 56 -15.43 1.12 2.15
C ALA A 56 -14.43 2.27 2.26
N ILE A 57 -14.64 3.37 1.54
CA ILE A 57 -13.81 4.59 1.67
C ILE A 57 -14.03 5.25 3.02
N GLU A 58 -15.27 5.32 3.52
CA GLU A 58 -15.58 5.86 4.84
C GLU A 58 -14.84 5.08 5.94
N VAL A 59 -14.85 3.74 5.87
CA VAL A 59 -14.08 2.88 6.79
C VAL A 59 -12.57 3.12 6.66
N TYR A 60 -12.05 3.28 5.44
CA TYR A 60 -10.63 3.60 5.22
C TYR A 60 -10.23 4.92 5.88
N GLN A 61 -11.09 5.95 5.82
CA GLN A 61 -10.83 7.27 6.42
C GLN A 61 -10.78 7.25 7.96
N GLU A 62 -11.30 6.21 8.60
CA GLU A 62 -11.18 6.02 10.05
C GLU A 62 -9.83 5.43 10.48
N ILE A 63 -9.03 4.91 9.53
CA ILE A 63 -7.73 4.32 9.82
C ILE A 63 -6.74 5.43 10.21
N PRO A 64 -6.07 5.36 11.37
CA PRO A 64 -5.09 6.36 11.76
C PRO A 64 -3.81 6.21 10.92
N LEU A 65 -3.73 7.02 9.85
CA LEU A 65 -2.57 7.12 8.96
C LEU A 65 -1.72 8.33 9.32
N GLU A 66 -0.42 8.13 9.49
CA GLU A 66 0.58 9.19 9.47
C GLU A 66 1.06 9.38 8.04
N ILE A 67 0.62 10.47 7.40
CA ILE A 67 1.05 10.81 6.05
C ILE A 67 2.40 11.51 6.11
N VAL A 68 3.35 11.01 5.33
CA VAL A 68 4.72 11.53 5.25
C VAL A 68 5.07 11.93 3.82
N GLU A 69 5.96 12.91 3.73
CA GLU A 69 6.61 13.29 2.48
C GLU A 69 7.74 12.31 2.17
N ILE A 70 8.07 12.16 0.88
CA ILE A 70 9.19 11.35 0.41
C ILE A 70 10.08 12.17 -0.54
N ASP A 71 11.35 11.81 -0.65
CA ASP A 71 12.21 12.35 -1.71
C ASP A 71 11.79 11.76 -3.07
N LEU A 72 11.05 12.57 -3.82
CA LEU A 72 10.59 12.23 -5.16
C LEU A 72 11.73 11.84 -6.11
N LYS A 73 12.91 12.43 -5.98
CA LYS A 73 14.04 12.10 -6.87
C LYS A 73 14.51 10.68 -6.61
N GLU A 74 14.63 10.29 -5.35
CA GLU A 74 15.04 8.94 -4.97
C GLU A 74 13.97 7.91 -5.32
N ALA A 75 12.68 8.23 -5.16
CA ALA A 75 11.62 7.37 -5.66
C ALA A 75 11.69 7.14 -7.18
N VAL A 76 11.95 8.20 -7.97
CA VAL A 76 12.11 8.05 -9.44
C VAL A 76 13.37 7.26 -9.79
N ARG A 77 14.47 7.40 -9.04
CA ARG A 77 15.66 6.54 -9.21
C ARG A 77 15.33 5.08 -8.93
N LEU A 78 14.56 4.81 -7.88
CA LEU A 78 14.15 3.46 -7.52
C LEU A 78 13.26 2.85 -8.60
N ALA A 79 12.30 3.63 -9.12
CA ALA A 79 11.45 3.24 -10.24
C ALA A 79 12.28 2.84 -11.48
N ALA A 80 13.29 3.65 -11.82
CA ALA A 80 14.20 3.36 -12.93
C ALA A 80 15.09 2.13 -12.67
N LYS A 81 15.60 1.97 -11.43
CA LYS A 81 16.46 0.85 -11.02
C LYS A 81 15.75 -0.49 -11.14
N PHE A 82 14.48 -0.55 -10.74
CA PHE A 82 13.71 -1.80 -10.69
C PHE A 82 12.69 -1.95 -11.83
N ASN A 83 12.59 -0.96 -12.72
CA ASN A 83 11.62 -0.93 -13.81
C ASN A 83 10.17 -1.11 -13.31
N ILE A 84 9.80 -0.32 -12.30
CA ILE A 84 8.47 -0.31 -11.68
C ILE A 84 7.80 1.06 -11.85
N TYR A 85 6.49 1.14 -11.59
CA TYR A 85 5.78 2.41 -11.62
C TYR A 85 6.15 3.28 -10.41
N ALA A 86 5.93 4.59 -10.57
CA ALA A 86 6.26 5.55 -9.53
C ALA A 86 5.48 5.32 -8.23
N TYR A 87 4.21 4.87 -8.31
CA TYR A 87 3.39 4.53 -7.13
C TYR A 87 4.06 3.46 -6.26
N ASP A 88 4.45 2.33 -6.85
CA ASP A 88 5.20 1.27 -6.17
C ASP A 88 6.49 1.80 -5.54
N ALA A 89 7.20 2.67 -6.27
CA ALA A 89 8.43 3.28 -5.79
C ALA A 89 8.21 4.27 -4.64
N TYR A 90 7.07 4.98 -4.59
CA TYR A 90 6.74 5.89 -3.49
C TYR A 90 6.60 5.14 -2.17
N ILE A 91 5.98 3.97 -2.22
CA ILE A 91 5.78 3.09 -1.06
C ILE A 91 7.11 2.54 -0.56
N LEU A 92 7.96 2.06 -1.47
CA LEU A 92 9.30 1.58 -1.13
C LEU A 92 10.17 2.71 -0.57
N GLN A 93 10.14 3.89 -1.19
CA GLN A 93 10.91 5.04 -0.73
C GLN A 93 10.46 5.49 0.66
N CYS A 94 9.15 5.50 0.93
CA CYS A 94 8.60 5.76 2.26
C CYS A 94 9.15 4.77 3.30
N ALA A 95 9.20 3.48 2.98
CA ALA A 95 9.75 2.47 3.88
C ALA A 95 11.26 2.65 4.13
N ILE A 96 12.02 3.03 3.11
CA ILE A 96 13.46 3.28 3.20
C ILE A 96 13.75 4.52 4.07
N GLU A 97 13.13 5.66 3.76
CA GLU A 97 13.42 6.94 4.43
C GLU A 97 13.08 6.89 5.92
N HIS A 98 11.95 6.26 6.26
CA HIS A 98 11.48 6.16 7.63
C HIS A 98 11.97 4.90 8.35
N ARG A 99 12.72 4.02 7.66
CA ARG A 99 13.23 2.74 8.20
C ARG A 99 12.14 1.88 8.80
N LEU A 100 11.02 1.80 8.10
CA LEU A 100 9.83 1.08 8.55
C LEU A 100 9.68 -0.24 7.79
N PRO A 101 9.13 -1.28 8.44
CA PRO A 101 8.79 -2.50 7.73
C PRO A 101 7.65 -2.25 6.74
N LEU A 102 7.68 -2.98 5.63
CA LEU A 102 6.64 -2.97 4.59
C LEU A 102 5.68 -4.15 4.77
N ILE A 103 4.39 -3.88 4.67
CA ILE A 103 3.34 -4.88 4.44
C ILE A 103 2.80 -4.69 3.03
N SER A 104 2.84 -5.75 2.22
CA SER A 104 2.25 -5.75 0.88
C SER A 104 1.87 -7.17 0.48
N LEU A 105 0.78 -7.29 -0.28
CA LEU A 105 0.38 -8.53 -0.97
C LEU A 105 1.02 -8.64 -2.36
N ASP A 106 1.62 -7.56 -2.85
CA ASP A 106 2.34 -7.55 -4.13
C ASP A 106 3.70 -8.24 -3.96
N LYS A 107 3.83 -9.43 -4.53
CA LYS A 107 5.06 -10.24 -4.47
C LYS A 107 6.25 -9.54 -5.11
N ASN A 108 6.05 -8.79 -6.19
CA ASN A 108 7.12 -8.06 -6.85
C ASN A 108 7.61 -6.92 -5.93
N LEU A 109 6.68 -6.20 -5.30
CA LEU A 109 7.03 -5.15 -4.35
C LEU A 109 7.78 -5.71 -3.12
N VAL A 110 7.33 -6.86 -2.60
CA VAL A 110 7.99 -7.57 -1.49
C VAL A 110 9.40 -8.01 -1.85
N GLU A 111 9.61 -8.54 -3.06
CA GLU A 111 10.94 -8.93 -3.53
C GLU A 111 11.88 -7.73 -3.64
N ILE A 112 11.40 -6.61 -4.17
CA ILE A 112 12.19 -5.37 -4.26
C ILE A 112 12.50 -4.83 -2.86
N ALA A 113 11.53 -4.81 -1.95
CA ALA A 113 11.74 -4.41 -0.56
C ALA A 113 12.83 -5.23 0.12
N LYS A 114 12.81 -6.57 -0.04
CA LYS A 114 13.85 -7.47 0.47
C LYS A 114 15.22 -7.16 -0.15
N ARG A 115 15.31 -6.80 -1.43
CA ARG A 115 16.57 -6.40 -2.11
C ARG A 115 17.13 -5.07 -1.62
N GLU A 116 16.27 -4.13 -1.23
CA GLU A 116 16.68 -2.85 -0.63
C GLU A 116 16.92 -2.94 0.89
N GLY A 117 16.81 -4.14 1.49
CA GLY A 117 17.03 -4.34 2.92
C GLY A 117 15.89 -3.85 3.82
N ILE A 118 14.71 -3.62 3.25
CA ILE A 118 13.49 -3.30 4.01
C ILE A 118 12.97 -4.59 4.65
N GLN A 119 12.60 -4.51 5.94
CA GLN A 119 11.93 -5.62 6.62
C GLN A 119 10.52 -5.80 6.04
N VAL A 120 10.14 -7.04 5.71
CA VAL A 120 8.79 -7.34 5.21
C VAL A 120 8.04 -8.13 6.27
N ILE A 121 6.82 -7.70 6.56
CA ILE A 121 5.87 -8.45 7.38
C ILE A 121 4.95 -9.19 6.41
N GLU A 122 5.02 -10.52 6.42
CA GLU A 122 4.24 -11.36 5.51
C GLU A 122 2.79 -11.50 5.99
N VAL A 123 1.85 -11.40 5.06
CA VAL A 123 0.42 -11.65 5.31
C VAL A 123 0.14 -13.09 4.87
N GLU A 124 0.22 -14.05 5.79
CA GLU A 124 -0.12 -15.45 5.47
C GLU A 124 -1.63 -15.59 5.21
N PRO A 125 -2.09 -16.22 4.12
CA PRO A 125 -3.50 -16.60 3.99
C PRO A 125 -3.79 -17.77 4.95
N SER A 126 -4.83 -17.59 5.77
CA SER A 126 -5.36 -18.65 6.65
C SER A 126 -6.19 -19.67 5.85
#